data_AF-A0A0H2RNW1-F1
#
_entry.id   AF-A0A0H2RNW1-F1
#
_cell.length_a   1.000
_cell.length_b   1.000
_cell.length_c   1.000
_cell.angle_alpha   90.00
_cell.angle_beta   90.00
_cell.angle_gamma   90.00
#
_symmetry.space_group_name_H-M   'P 1'
#
loop_
_entity.id
_entity.type
_entity.pdbx_description
1 polymer ?
#
loop_
_entity_poly.entity_id
_entity_poly.type
_entity_poly.pdbx_seq_one_letter_code
_entity_poly.pdbx_strand_id
1 'polypeptide(L)'
;MALLLSIDVMPPAAPGLRMECLRWKASASIATAGNAQIVLPGRFPSTSLSIIMPLFANDDSLSAPVGHGSALLQANAAEGVRRTDAGSKPSTAIDGLLDGLLPCAVAGFAATLRRIDSQEDPGSQDALLVNDVQEALVVLAKASADVYARHPDARARMIETLPRLHEWMKLVAARLLQGSPRSARVRSLRPRFLACVNMAVVAIMALGDGGRTFFRAVDAYRWGADLWLELRGCTTDEEGMLAHVLVSCKLAFDDAFGRRQWDPHFAERLLQRGVRSTLALTPSDVVARAGRRFRRACARFPSVDDVFPSDDHTEFALDVLSTVLCADEAPVEAIARRGCIHDLMTCNASLNGPSSIRVLGLAITVLAKVCAAVQSTRVLRLALKSHLVRRLMDATWAQAELDCEAKAALSLFVTRMLPDVLLFPSAARWCGALAVSDAERAALCDDPSLGDRWRHLLRVYGAGKAYFDTAATATLRTCDNDRCAATETAPRQFKKCAGCVSAFYCSPSCQRAAWGGEHGLGLECQRAQLEIVQSGLEARDVQQLLLRAQNDIQASCASHLETGDVCREISVAYRLHDHPSWSETPVVVAHWTTPGRDGPTLPPAGVLGTASFWWNGQQREVTFLAEIVQA
;
A
#
# COMPACT_ATOMS: atom_id res chain seq x y z
N MET A 1 28.99 13.01 -40.76
CA MET A 1 28.03 14.08 -40.42
C MET A 1 27.50 13.80 -39.02
N ALA A 2 28.07 14.48 -38.03
CA ALA A 2 27.66 14.41 -36.64
C ALA A 2 27.18 15.80 -36.25
N LEU A 3 25.95 15.92 -35.77
CA LEU A 3 25.36 17.16 -35.30
C LEU A 3 25.17 17.03 -33.79
N LEU A 4 26.13 17.61 -33.07
CA LEU A 4 26.05 18.01 -31.67
C LEU A 4 25.19 19.26 -31.58
N LEU A 5 24.19 19.26 -30.69
CA LEU A 5 23.57 20.49 -30.20
C LEU A 5 23.50 20.43 -28.68
N SER A 6 24.34 21.26 -28.08
CA SER A 6 24.35 21.69 -26.69
C SER A 6 23.34 22.83 -26.54
N ILE A 7 22.53 22.86 -25.49
CA ILE A 7 21.94 24.10 -24.95
C ILE A 7 21.92 24.05 -23.43
N ASP A 8 22.41 25.17 -22.88
CA ASP A 8 22.69 25.49 -21.49
C ASP A 8 21.47 25.65 -20.57
N VAL A 9 21.77 25.51 -19.28
CA VAL A 9 20.91 25.79 -18.13
C VAL A 9 21.18 27.21 -17.62
N MET A 10 20.13 28.01 -17.37
CA MET A 10 20.12 29.13 -16.41
C MET A 10 18.67 29.38 -15.91
N PRO A 11 18.42 29.50 -14.59
CA PRO A 11 17.19 30.06 -13.98
C PRO A 11 17.44 31.49 -13.45
N PRO A 12 16.53 32.16 -12.70
CA PRO A 12 15.06 32.18 -12.69
C PRO A 12 14.48 33.62 -12.90
N ALA A 13 13.18 33.76 -13.20
CA ALA A 13 12.45 35.02 -12.95
C ALA A 13 10.94 34.80 -12.76
N ALA A 14 10.42 35.27 -11.63
CA ALA A 14 9.07 35.78 -11.42
C ALA A 14 9.23 37.27 -11.03
N PRO A 15 8.25 38.21 -11.15
CA PRO A 15 6.80 38.00 -11.03
C PRO A 15 5.87 38.83 -11.97
N GLY A 16 4.60 38.42 -12.02
CA GLY A 16 3.45 39.34 -12.15
C GLY A 16 2.98 39.75 -13.55
N LEU A 17 1.80 39.27 -13.96
CA LEU A 17 0.82 40.03 -14.75
C LEU A 17 -0.56 39.35 -14.69
N ARG A 18 -1.57 40.15 -14.32
CA ARG A 18 -3.00 39.86 -14.46
C ARG A 18 -3.40 39.88 -15.93
N MET A 19 -4.28 38.98 -16.36
CA MET A 19 -5.28 39.30 -17.38
C MET A 19 -6.59 38.55 -17.13
N GLU A 20 -7.67 39.32 -17.29
CA GLU A 20 -9.06 38.99 -17.07
C GLU A 20 -9.66 38.18 -18.22
N CYS A 21 -10.78 37.52 -17.90
CA CYS A 21 -11.95 37.25 -18.74
C CYS A 21 -11.74 36.66 -20.14
N LEU A 22 -12.25 35.43 -20.33
CA LEU A 22 -13.18 35.15 -21.43
C LEU A 22 -14.18 34.06 -20.99
N ARG A 23 -15.38 34.50 -20.63
CA ARG A 23 -16.60 33.67 -20.52
C ARG A 23 -17.03 33.27 -21.92
N TRP A 24 -17.32 31.99 -22.13
CA TRP A 24 -18.20 31.56 -23.21
C TRP A 24 -19.51 31.04 -22.61
N LYS A 25 -20.55 31.86 -22.76
CA LYS A 25 -21.96 31.43 -22.70
C LYS A 25 -22.34 31.01 -24.11
N ALA A 26 -22.78 29.78 -24.28
CA ALA A 26 -23.58 29.38 -25.44
C ALA A 26 -24.90 28.84 -24.90
N SER A 27 -25.93 29.68 -25.00
CA SER A 27 -27.33 29.30 -24.85
C SER A 27 -27.84 28.91 -26.24
N ALA A 28 -28.41 27.73 -26.38
CA ALA A 28 -29.27 27.40 -27.51
C ALA A 28 -30.52 26.69 -26.96
N SER A 29 -31.62 27.42 -27.02
CA SER A 29 -32.99 26.93 -26.84
C SER A 29 -33.53 26.62 -28.23
N ILE A 30 -33.98 25.38 -28.45
CA ILE A 30 -35.02 25.06 -29.42
C ILE A 30 -35.90 23.99 -28.79
N ALA A 31 -37.16 24.35 -28.56
CA ALA A 31 -38.25 23.42 -28.31
C ALA A 31 -39.01 23.22 -29.63
N THR A 32 -39.31 21.98 -29.99
CA THR A 32 -40.56 21.61 -30.67
C THR A 32 -40.80 20.11 -30.58
N ALA A 33 -42.07 19.78 -30.31
CA ALA A 33 -42.65 18.45 -30.21
C ALA A 33 -42.66 17.69 -31.55
N GLY A 34 -42.78 16.37 -31.49
CA GLY A 34 -43.13 15.55 -32.63
C GLY A 34 -43.02 14.06 -32.35
N ASN A 35 -44.13 13.43 -31.97
CA ASN A 35 -44.30 11.99 -32.04
C ASN A 35 -44.08 11.53 -33.49
N ALA A 36 -43.10 10.67 -33.72
CA ALA A 36 -42.92 9.96 -34.98
C ALA A 36 -42.96 8.45 -34.71
N GLN A 37 -44.13 7.84 -34.95
CA GLN A 37 -44.24 6.42 -35.22
C GLN A 37 -43.64 6.15 -36.60
N ILE A 38 -42.56 5.37 -36.65
CA ILE A 38 -42.08 4.76 -37.88
C ILE A 38 -42.51 3.30 -37.86
N VAL A 39 -43.53 2.98 -38.66
CA VAL A 39 -43.90 1.61 -39.02
C VAL A 39 -43.15 1.26 -40.29
N LEU A 40 -42.40 0.15 -40.29
CA LEU A 40 -41.92 -0.49 -41.52
C LEU A 40 -42.41 -1.94 -41.58
N PRO A 41 -42.78 -2.45 -42.78
CA PRO A 41 -43.37 -3.77 -42.95
C PRO A 41 -42.29 -4.83 -43.17
N GLY A 42 -42.43 -6.00 -42.54
CA GLY A 42 -41.57 -7.15 -42.81
C GLY A 42 -42.02 -8.41 -42.09
N ARG A 43 -42.55 -9.36 -42.85
CA ARG A 43 -43.04 -10.68 -42.40
C ARG A 43 -41.87 -11.58 -41.97
N PHE A 44 -41.99 -12.22 -40.80
CA PHE A 44 -41.73 -13.64 -40.43
C PHE A 44 -41.56 -13.73 -38.89
N PRO A 45 -41.93 -14.85 -38.24
CA PRO A 45 -42.28 -14.84 -36.82
C PRO A 45 -41.02 -14.92 -35.94
N SER A 46 -40.65 -13.80 -35.32
CA SER A 46 -39.89 -13.82 -34.08
C SER A 46 -40.88 -13.97 -32.92
N THR A 47 -40.85 -15.11 -32.22
CA THR A 47 -41.42 -15.20 -30.87
C THR A 47 -40.62 -14.26 -29.97
N SER A 48 -41.11 -13.04 -29.82
CA SER A 48 -40.68 -12.10 -28.79
C SER A 48 -41.18 -12.62 -27.45
N LEU A 49 -40.28 -13.16 -26.63
CA LEU A 49 -40.55 -13.39 -25.23
C LEU A 49 -40.39 -12.04 -24.51
N SER A 50 -41.48 -11.29 -24.37
CA SER A 50 -41.49 -10.05 -23.58
C SER A 50 -41.46 -10.40 -22.10
N ILE A 51 -40.26 -10.48 -21.52
CA ILE A 51 -40.10 -10.45 -20.06
C ILE A 51 -40.19 -8.97 -19.65
N ILE A 52 -41.37 -8.54 -19.20
CA ILE A 52 -41.54 -7.24 -18.56
C ILE A 52 -40.92 -7.36 -17.16
N MET A 53 -39.69 -6.89 -17.00
CA MET A 53 -39.16 -6.58 -15.67
C MET A 53 -39.79 -5.27 -15.20
N PRO A 54 -40.31 -5.18 -13.96
CA PRO A 54 -40.86 -3.93 -13.45
C PRO A 54 -39.70 -2.94 -13.22
N LEU A 55 -39.59 -1.95 -14.10
CA LEU A 55 -38.85 -0.72 -13.84
C LEU A 55 -39.75 0.15 -12.96
N PHE A 56 -39.36 0.37 -11.71
CA PHE A 56 -40.05 1.29 -10.81
C PHE A 56 -39.91 2.72 -11.32
N ALA A 57 -41.02 3.34 -11.69
CA ALA A 57 -41.14 4.77 -11.91
C ALA A 57 -41.41 5.46 -10.57
N ASN A 58 -40.67 6.54 -10.28
CA ASN A 58 -41.01 7.47 -9.21
C ASN A 58 -42.19 8.33 -9.68
N ASP A 59 -43.36 8.13 -9.07
CA ASP A 59 -44.49 9.04 -9.20
C ASP A 59 -44.46 10.07 -8.06
N ASP A 60 -44.00 11.28 -8.39
CA ASP A 60 -44.31 12.50 -7.66
C ASP A 60 -45.59 13.09 -8.27
N SER A 61 -46.72 12.95 -7.58
CA SER A 61 -47.77 13.98 -7.43
C SER A 61 -49.08 13.35 -6.97
N LEU A 62 -49.62 13.84 -5.85
CA LEU A 62 -50.99 14.37 -5.78
C LEU A 62 -51.29 14.91 -4.37
N SER A 63 -51.86 16.11 -4.39
CA SER A 63 -52.26 16.95 -3.27
C SER A 63 -53.71 16.71 -2.84
N ALA A 64 -53.92 16.50 -1.53
CA ALA A 64 -55.06 16.92 -0.67
C ALA A 64 -56.50 16.39 -0.96
N PRO A 65 -57.53 16.59 -0.07
CA PRO A 65 -57.55 16.86 1.38
C PRO A 65 -58.54 15.99 2.22
N VAL A 66 -58.31 16.00 3.56
CA VAL A 66 -59.25 16.08 4.72
C VAL A 66 -60.58 15.29 4.75
N GLY A 67 -60.76 14.47 5.79
CA GLY A 67 -62.07 14.01 6.29
C GLY A 67 -62.00 13.23 7.62
N HIS A 68 -62.86 13.57 8.58
CA HIS A 68 -62.84 13.30 10.03
C HIS A 68 -63.17 11.88 10.54
N GLY A 69 -62.76 11.60 11.81
CA GLY A 69 -63.41 10.70 12.79
C GLY A 69 -62.46 9.64 13.39
N SER A 70 -61.83 9.80 14.57
CA SER A 70 -62.34 9.66 15.96
C SER A 70 -63.08 8.32 16.19
N ALA A 71 -62.79 7.43 17.14
CA ALA A 71 -61.88 7.34 18.29
C ALA A 71 -61.87 5.87 18.82
N LEU A 72 -60.86 5.51 19.64
CA LEU A 72 -60.91 4.74 20.91
C LEU A 72 -59.82 3.64 21.09
N LEU A 73 -58.97 3.90 22.11
CA LEU A 73 -58.29 3.02 23.09
C LEU A 73 -57.34 1.93 22.54
N GLN A 74 -56.16 1.65 23.08
CA GLN A 74 -55.62 1.82 24.43
C GLN A 74 -54.07 1.72 24.36
N ALA A 75 -53.41 2.25 25.38
CA ALA A 75 -51.97 2.35 25.56
C ALA A 75 -51.20 1.01 25.60
N ASN A 76 -49.96 1.00 25.10
CA ASN A 76 -48.77 0.76 25.92
C ASN A 76 -47.47 0.98 25.13
N ALA A 77 -46.45 1.39 25.89
CA ALA A 77 -45.14 1.81 25.45
C ALA A 77 -44.21 0.63 25.08
N ALA A 78 -43.14 1.00 24.35
CA ALA A 78 -41.93 0.25 24.04
C ALA A 78 -42.00 -0.70 22.84
N GLU A 79 -41.63 -0.23 21.65
CA GLU A 79 -40.73 -1.00 20.77
C GLU A 79 -40.04 -0.15 19.70
N GLY A 80 -38.81 -0.56 19.40
CA GLY A 80 -37.81 0.20 18.67
C GLY A 80 -38.17 0.53 17.22
N VAL A 81 -37.60 1.65 16.79
CA VAL A 81 -37.51 2.11 15.41
C VAL A 81 -36.85 1.03 14.54
N ARG A 82 -37.67 0.19 13.88
CA ARG A 82 -37.24 -0.56 12.70
C ARG A 82 -37.33 0.37 11.50
N ARG A 83 -36.18 0.91 11.09
CA ARG A 83 -35.99 1.41 9.72
C ARG A 83 -36.17 0.21 8.79
N THR A 84 -37.13 0.29 7.89
CA THR A 84 -37.26 -0.60 6.73
C THR A 84 -36.12 -0.29 5.76
N ASP A 85 -35.18 -1.23 5.62
CA ASP A 85 -34.16 -1.22 4.57
C ASP A 85 -34.83 -1.36 3.20
N ALA A 86 -35.11 -0.23 2.57
CA ALA A 86 -35.42 -0.15 1.14
C ALA A 86 -34.10 -0.22 0.36
N GLY A 87 -33.54 -1.42 0.27
CA GLY A 87 -32.27 -1.70 -0.39
C GLY A 87 -32.12 -3.18 -0.71
N SER A 88 -33.14 -3.81 -1.31
CA SER A 88 -33.03 -5.19 -1.78
C SER A 88 -32.01 -5.26 -2.91
N LYS A 89 -30.91 -6.00 -2.66
CA LYS A 89 -29.83 -6.23 -3.61
C LYS A 89 -30.39 -6.94 -4.86
N PRO A 90 -30.06 -6.50 -6.09
CA PRO A 90 -30.54 -7.14 -7.33
C PRO A 90 -30.07 -8.58 -7.57
N SER A 91 -29.27 -9.20 -6.68
CA SER A 91 -28.92 -10.63 -6.78
C SER A 91 -30.10 -11.54 -6.43
N THR A 92 -30.94 -11.16 -5.46
CA THR A 92 -32.09 -11.98 -5.03
C THR A 92 -33.18 -12.07 -6.10
N ALA A 93 -33.23 -11.11 -7.04
CA ALA A 93 -34.19 -11.12 -8.14
C ALA A 93 -33.89 -12.18 -9.22
N ILE A 94 -32.61 -12.55 -9.41
CA ILE A 94 -32.24 -13.65 -10.33
C ILE A 94 -32.29 -14.99 -9.60
N ASP A 95 -31.90 -15.03 -8.32
CA ASP A 95 -32.08 -16.24 -7.50
C ASP A 95 -33.58 -16.59 -7.33
N GLY A 96 -34.46 -15.59 -7.46
CA GLY A 96 -35.93 -15.74 -7.46
C GLY A 96 -36.57 -15.85 -8.85
N LEU A 97 -35.81 -15.73 -9.96
CA LEU A 97 -36.33 -16.18 -11.25
C LEU A 97 -36.59 -17.68 -11.11
N LEU A 98 -37.86 -18.08 -11.23
CA LEU A 98 -38.33 -19.48 -11.11
C LEU A 98 -37.25 -20.42 -11.67
N ASP A 99 -36.77 -21.39 -10.88
CA ASP A 99 -35.68 -22.32 -11.24
C ASP A 99 -35.81 -22.94 -12.66
N GLY A 100 -37.01 -22.93 -13.25
CA GLY A 100 -37.28 -23.34 -14.63
C GLY A 100 -36.92 -22.34 -15.75
N LEU A 101 -36.87 -21.02 -15.49
CA LEU A 101 -36.60 -19.99 -16.52
C LEU A 101 -35.10 -19.74 -16.73
N LEU A 102 -34.30 -19.95 -15.69
CA LEU A 102 -32.87 -19.68 -15.72
C LEU A 102 -32.12 -20.54 -16.76
N PRO A 103 -32.38 -21.85 -16.92
CA PRO A 103 -31.77 -22.64 -18.00
C PRO A 103 -32.09 -22.13 -19.40
N CYS A 104 -33.31 -21.61 -19.61
CA CYS A 104 -33.75 -21.04 -20.88
C CYS A 104 -33.08 -19.68 -21.15
N ALA A 105 -32.98 -18.83 -20.12
CA ALA A 105 -32.27 -17.55 -20.21
C ALA A 105 -30.79 -17.77 -20.53
N VAL A 106 -30.10 -18.65 -19.79
CA VAL A 106 -28.70 -19.03 -20.06
C VAL A 106 -28.56 -19.59 -21.48
N ALA A 107 -29.48 -20.45 -21.94
CA ALA A 107 -29.44 -20.96 -23.30
C ALA A 107 -29.59 -19.86 -24.37
N GLY A 108 -30.49 -18.90 -24.14
CA GLY A 108 -30.68 -17.73 -25.01
C GLY A 108 -29.42 -16.87 -25.08
N PHE A 109 -28.85 -16.51 -23.94
CA PHE A 109 -27.62 -15.70 -23.88
C PHE A 109 -26.40 -16.45 -24.43
N ALA A 110 -26.28 -17.75 -24.18
CA ALA A 110 -25.26 -18.59 -24.81
C ALA A 110 -25.44 -18.65 -26.33
N ALA A 111 -26.68 -18.68 -26.83
CA ALA A 111 -26.95 -18.59 -28.26
C ALA A 111 -26.53 -17.22 -28.83
N THR A 112 -26.80 -16.11 -28.13
CA THR A 112 -26.34 -14.78 -28.51
C THR A 112 -24.81 -14.73 -28.62
N LEU A 113 -24.09 -15.25 -27.62
CA LEU A 113 -22.63 -15.32 -27.64
C LEU A 113 -22.08 -16.22 -28.76
N ARG A 114 -22.79 -17.30 -29.12
CA ARG A 114 -22.42 -18.17 -30.25
C ARG A 114 -22.65 -17.53 -31.61
N ARG A 115 -23.59 -16.58 -31.73
CA ARG A 115 -23.87 -15.81 -32.95
C ARG A 115 -22.87 -14.70 -33.21
N ILE A 116 -21.94 -14.44 -32.28
CA ILE A 116 -20.80 -13.56 -32.53
C ILE A 116 -19.94 -14.25 -33.59
N ASP A 117 -20.24 -13.98 -34.84
CA ASP A 117 -19.51 -14.54 -35.96
C ASP A 117 -18.13 -13.89 -36.01
N SER A 118 -17.09 -14.74 -36.08
CA SER A 118 -15.69 -14.31 -36.20
C SER A 118 -15.36 -13.68 -37.56
N GLN A 119 -16.36 -13.49 -38.43
CA GLN A 119 -16.22 -13.03 -39.81
C GLN A 119 -16.61 -11.56 -40.02
N GLU A 120 -17.00 -10.82 -38.98
CA GLU A 120 -17.11 -9.37 -39.12
C GLU A 120 -15.74 -8.79 -39.48
N ASP A 121 -15.68 -8.16 -40.66
CA ASP A 121 -14.52 -7.47 -41.17
C ASP A 121 -13.92 -6.62 -40.03
N PRO A 122 -12.67 -6.87 -39.59
CA PRO A 122 -12.03 -6.08 -38.54
C PRO A 122 -11.96 -4.59 -38.89
N GLY A 123 -12.11 -4.23 -40.18
CA GLY A 123 -12.24 -2.86 -40.66
C GLY A 123 -13.65 -2.25 -40.54
N SER A 124 -14.70 -3.06 -40.42
CA SER A 124 -16.07 -2.61 -40.16
C SER A 124 -16.18 -2.13 -38.73
N GLN A 125 -15.94 -0.83 -38.53
CA GLN A 125 -15.98 -0.23 -37.20
C GLN A 125 -17.39 -0.28 -36.57
N ASP A 126 -18.46 -0.46 -37.37
CA ASP A 126 -19.86 -0.34 -36.97
C ASP A 126 -20.52 -1.60 -36.41
N ALA A 127 -19.86 -2.76 -36.44
CA ALA A 127 -20.56 -4.03 -36.27
C ALA A 127 -20.46 -4.71 -34.89
N LEU A 128 -19.64 -4.22 -33.93
CA LEU A 128 -19.60 -4.90 -32.63
C LEU A 128 -20.94 -4.77 -31.90
N LEU A 129 -21.61 -5.91 -31.74
CA LEU A 129 -22.84 -6.11 -30.95
C LEU A 129 -22.56 -5.98 -29.44
N VAL A 130 -21.96 -4.86 -29.01
CA VAL A 130 -21.56 -4.64 -27.62
C VAL A 130 -22.77 -4.64 -26.69
N ASN A 131 -23.92 -4.13 -27.14
CA ASN A 131 -25.15 -4.11 -26.36
C ASN A 131 -25.59 -5.53 -25.99
N ASP A 132 -25.77 -6.39 -26.98
CA ASP A 132 -26.27 -7.75 -26.79
C ASP A 132 -25.31 -8.61 -25.96
N VAL A 133 -24.00 -8.45 -26.20
CA VAL A 133 -22.98 -9.17 -25.42
C VAL A 133 -22.92 -8.66 -23.98
N GLN A 134 -23.00 -7.35 -23.78
CA GLN A 134 -23.01 -6.76 -22.45
C GLN A 134 -24.21 -7.24 -21.64
N GLU A 135 -25.41 -7.21 -22.21
CA GLU A 135 -26.63 -7.69 -21.54
C GLU A 135 -26.52 -9.18 -21.20
N ALA A 136 -26.05 -9.99 -22.14
CA ALA A 136 -25.80 -11.41 -21.91
C ALA A 136 -24.81 -11.65 -20.76
N LEU A 137 -23.68 -10.96 -20.75
CA LEU A 137 -22.66 -11.10 -19.72
C LEU A 137 -23.14 -10.61 -18.35
N VAL A 138 -23.98 -9.56 -18.31
CA VAL A 138 -24.57 -9.09 -17.05
C VAL A 138 -25.44 -10.16 -16.40
N VAL A 139 -26.26 -10.86 -17.19
CA VAL A 139 -27.09 -11.94 -16.66
C VAL A 139 -26.24 -13.14 -16.26
N LEU A 140 -25.31 -13.55 -17.11
CA LEU A 140 -24.49 -14.75 -16.89
C LEU A 140 -23.54 -14.62 -15.69
N ALA A 141 -22.97 -13.45 -15.45
CA ALA A 141 -22.08 -13.19 -14.32
C ALA A 141 -22.81 -13.07 -12.98
N LYS A 142 -24.14 -12.85 -12.99
CA LYS A 142 -24.96 -12.87 -11.78
C LYS A 142 -25.38 -14.29 -11.37
N ALA A 143 -25.31 -15.27 -12.28
CA ALA A 143 -25.55 -16.66 -11.95
C ALA A 143 -24.41 -17.20 -11.07
N SER A 144 -24.74 -17.77 -9.91
CA SER A 144 -23.77 -18.33 -8.98
C SER A 144 -23.27 -19.71 -9.42
N ALA A 145 -22.19 -20.20 -8.81
CA ALA A 145 -21.72 -21.57 -9.04
C ALA A 145 -22.76 -22.63 -8.64
N ASP A 146 -23.53 -22.35 -7.59
CA ASP A 146 -24.61 -23.25 -7.12
C ASP A 146 -25.73 -23.36 -8.15
N VAL A 147 -26.07 -22.25 -8.82
CA VAL A 147 -27.03 -22.26 -9.94
C VAL A 147 -26.57 -23.22 -11.04
N TYR A 148 -25.31 -23.11 -11.48
CA TYR A 148 -24.79 -23.99 -12.53
C TYR A 148 -24.64 -25.45 -12.07
N ALA A 149 -24.43 -25.68 -10.77
CA ALA A 149 -24.44 -27.03 -10.20
C ALA A 149 -25.83 -27.66 -10.21
N ARG A 150 -26.89 -26.87 -9.94
CA ARG A 150 -28.30 -27.34 -10.02
C ARG A 150 -28.79 -27.59 -11.45
N HIS A 151 -28.20 -26.92 -12.44
CA HIS A 151 -28.63 -26.98 -13.84
C HIS A 151 -27.48 -27.42 -14.77
N PRO A 152 -27.11 -28.73 -14.80
CA PRO A 152 -25.97 -29.22 -15.57
C PRO A 152 -26.07 -28.96 -17.07
N ASP A 153 -27.27 -28.96 -17.64
CA ASP A 153 -27.49 -28.64 -19.06
C ASP A 153 -27.16 -27.18 -19.39
N ALA A 154 -27.54 -26.25 -18.51
CA ALA A 154 -27.21 -24.83 -18.66
C ALA A 154 -25.70 -24.61 -18.54
N ARG A 155 -25.06 -25.29 -17.58
CA ARG A 155 -23.61 -25.30 -17.42
C ARG A 155 -22.89 -25.85 -18.65
N ALA A 156 -23.34 -26.98 -19.19
CA ALA A 156 -22.74 -27.60 -20.39
C ALA A 156 -22.81 -26.66 -21.60
N ARG A 157 -23.98 -26.06 -21.87
CA ARG A 157 -24.15 -25.07 -22.95
C ARG A 157 -23.26 -23.84 -22.77
N MET A 158 -23.08 -23.38 -21.55
CA MET A 158 -22.20 -22.25 -21.28
C MET A 158 -20.71 -22.62 -21.48
N ILE A 159 -20.29 -23.82 -21.06
CA ILE A 159 -18.95 -24.36 -21.33
C ILE A 159 -18.68 -24.41 -22.85
N GLU A 160 -19.64 -24.91 -23.64
CA GLU A 160 -19.54 -24.93 -25.11
C GLU A 160 -19.38 -23.54 -25.74
N THR A 161 -19.84 -22.49 -25.04
CA THR A 161 -19.80 -21.11 -25.51
C THR A 161 -18.48 -20.41 -25.17
N LEU A 162 -17.72 -20.92 -24.20
CA LEU A 162 -16.47 -20.29 -23.72
C LEU A 162 -15.42 -20.03 -24.82
N PRO A 163 -15.17 -20.94 -25.79
CA PRO A 163 -14.23 -20.66 -26.88
C PRO A 163 -14.61 -19.43 -27.71
N ARG A 164 -15.92 -19.23 -27.97
CA ARG A 164 -16.42 -18.06 -28.72
C ARG A 164 -16.30 -16.79 -27.91
N LEU A 165 -16.65 -16.85 -26.62
CA LEU A 165 -16.43 -15.73 -25.70
C LEU A 165 -14.95 -15.35 -25.63
N HIS A 166 -14.03 -16.33 -25.59
CA HIS A 166 -12.59 -16.09 -25.61
C HIS A 166 -12.11 -15.36 -26.87
N GLU A 167 -12.54 -15.77 -28.06
CA GLU A 167 -12.17 -15.09 -29.30
C GLU A 167 -12.73 -13.66 -29.37
N TRP A 168 -13.97 -13.46 -28.90
CA TRP A 168 -14.53 -12.11 -28.78
C TRP A 168 -13.71 -11.24 -27.81
N MET A 169 -13.32 -11.79 -26.65
CA MET A 169 -12.49 -11.10 -25.67
C MET A 169 -11.12 -10.72 -26.23
N LYS A 170 -10.49 -11.59 -27.02
CA LYS A 170 -9.23 -11.28 -27.73
C LYS A 170 -9.42 -10.13 -28.73
N LEU A 171 -10.50 -10.14 -29.49
CA LEU A 171 -10.83 -9.08 -30.44
C LEU A 171 -11.06 -7.74 -29.72
N VAL A 172 -11.82 -7.74 -28.63
CA VAL A 172 -12.06 -6.55 -27.80
C VAL A 172 -10.76 -6.00 -27.23
N ALA A 173 -9.92 -6.86 -26.64
CA ALA A 173 -8.62 -6.46 -26.11
C ALA A 173 -7.72 -5.88 -27.20
N ALA A 174 -7.62 -6.55 -28.36
CA ALA A 174 -6.84 -6.06 -29.49
C ALA A 174 -7.33 -4.69 -29.98
N ARG A 175 -8.65 -4.49 -30.11
CA ARG A 175 -9.22 -3.20 -30.52
C ARG A 175 -8.96 -2.08 -29.50
N LEU A 176 -9.04 -2.38 -28.21
CA LEU A 176 -8.72 -1.43 -27.15
C LEU A 176 -7.24 -1.03 -27.18
N LEU A 177 -6.34 -1.98 -27.43
CA LEU A 177 -4.89 -1.76 -27.42
C LEU A 177 -4.36 -1.12 -28.70
N GLN A 178 -4.91 -1.48 -29.86
CA GLN A 178 -4.51 -0.95 -31.17
C GLN A 178 -5.21 0.38 -31.52
N GLY A 179 -6.37 0.65 -30.91
CA GLY A 179 -7.14 1.86 -31.17
C GLY A 179 -6.37 3.12 -30.77
N SER A 180 -6.41 4.15 -31.63
CA SER A 180 -5.85 5.46 -31.28
C SER A 180 -6.49 5.97 -29.98
N PRO A 181 -5.70 6.31 -28.94
CA PRO A 181 -6.23 6.83 -27.68
C PRO A 181 -7.07 8.11 -27.85
N ARG A 182 -6.89 8.82 -28.97
CA ARG A 182 -7.61 10.06 -29.31
C ARG A 182 -8.95 9.81 -30.00
N SER A 183 -9.20 8.62 -30.54
CA SER A 183 -10.46 8.28 -31.19
C SER A 183 -11.62 8.49 -30.21
N ALA A 184 -12.56 9.39 -30.55
CA ALA A 184 -13.73 9.66 -29.72
C ALA A 184 -14.59 8.39 -29.54
N ARG A 185 -14.67 7.57 -30.59
CA ARG A 185 -15.38 6.29 -30.59
C ARG A 185 -14.76 5.27 -29.64
N VAL A 186 -13.43 5.10 -29.68
CA VAL A 186 -12.75 4.18 -28.76
C VAL A 186 -12.93 4.65 -27.31
N ARG A 187 -12.85 5.96 -27.07
CA ARG A 187 -13.09 6.54 -25.73
C ARG A 187 -14.51 6.29 -25.23
N SER A 188 -15.55 6.43 -26.07
CA SER A 188 -16.93 6.18 -25.63
C SER A 188 -17.24 4.70 -25.38
N LEU A 189 -16.59 3.78 -26.12
CA LEU A 189 -16.80 2.33 -25.96
C LEU A 189 -15.93 1.69 -24.88
N ARG A 190 -14.82 2.33 -24.49
CA ARG A 190 -13.83 1.73 -23.58
C ARG A 190 -14.41 1.33 -22.23
N PRO A 191 -15.18 2.16 -21.49
CA PRO A 191 -15.77 1.73 -20.23
C PRO A 191 -16.65 0.48 -20.40
N ARG A 192 -17.44 0.44 -21.47
CA ARG A 192 -18.34 -0.68 -21.76
C ARG A 192 -17.58 -1.97 -22.04
N PHE A 193 -16.50 -1.89 -22.81
CA PHE A 193 -15.64 -3.05 -23.06
C PHE A 193 -14.93 -3.54 -21.81
N LEU A 194 -14.41 -2.63 -20.98
CA LEU A 194 -13.80 -3.01 -19.70
C LEU A 194 -14.80 -3.69 -18.76
N ALA A 195 -16.03 -3.19 -18.70
CA ALA A 195 -17.11 -3.83 -17.95
C ALA A 195 -17.41 -5.25 -18.49
N CYS A 196 -17.53 -5.40 -19.81
CA CYS A 196 -17.73 -6.72 -20.42
C CYS A 196 -16.59 -7.68 -20.13
N VAL A 197 -15.34 -7.21 -20.17
CA VAL A 197 -14.16 -8.02 -19.85
C VAL A 197 -14.26 -8.54 -18.41
N ASN A 198 -14.60 -7.67 -17.46
CA ASN A 198 -14.77 -8.06 -16.07
C ASN A 198 -15.88 -9.10 -15.91
N MET A 199 -17.04 -8.84 -16.50
CA MET A 199 -18.21 -9.73 -16.41
C MET A 199 -17.96 -11.09 -17.08
N ALA A 200 -17.19 -11.14 -18.17
CA ALA A 200 -16.77 -12.38 -18.80
C ALA A 200 -15.90 -13.23 -17.87
N VAL A 201 -14.94 -12.62 -17.17
CA VAL A 201 -14.12 -13.33 -16.17
C VAL A 201 -14.99 -13.89 -15.06
N VAL A 202 -15.89 -13.09 -14.50
CA VAL A 202 -16.82 -13.52 -13.44
C VAL A 202 -17.72 -14.67 -13.93
N ALA A 203 -18.31 -14.54 -15.12
CA ALA A 203 -19.16 -15.57 -15.71
C ALA A 203 -18.42 -16.89 -15.98
N ILE A 204 -17.16 -16.82 -16.43
CA ILE A 204 -16.32 -18.02 -16.60
C ILE A 204 -16.13 -18.71 -15.25
N MET A 205 -15.75 -17.96 -14.20
CA MET A 205 -15.47 -18.54 -12.88
C MET A 205 -16.73 -19.10 -12.19
N ALA A 206 -17.90 -18.52 -12.47
CA ALA A 206 -19.17 -19.05 -12.00
C ALA A 206 -19.47 -20.48 -12.47
N LEU A 207 -18.83 -20.99 -13.53
CA LEU A 207 -19.05 -22.37 -14.01
C LEU A 207 -18.35 -23.45 -13.17
N GLY A 208 -17.69 -23.06 -12.08
CA GLY A 208 -16.93 -23.96 -11.21
C GLY A 208 -15.74 -24.59 -11.93
N ASP A 209 -15.55 -25.91 -11.78
CA ASP A 209 -14.35 -26.59 -12.30
C ASP A 209 -14.17 -26.50 -13.82
N GLY A 210 -15.27 -26.53 -14.58
CA GLY A 210 -15.23 -26.36 -16.04
C GLY A 210 -14.72 -24.97 -16.44
N GLY A 211 -15.18 -23.94 -15.73
CA GLY A 211 -14.72 -22.56 -15.87
C GLY A 211 -13.26 -22.38 -15.52
N ARG A 212 -12.84 -22.89 -14.35
CA ARG A 212 -11.43 -22.91 -13.91
C ARG A 212 -10.52 -23.60 -14.92
N THR A 213 -10.92 -24.77 -15.41
CA THR A 213 -10.15 -25.55 -16.38
C THR A 213 -9.99 -24.79 -17.69
N PHE A 214 -11.08 -24.19 -18.19
CA PHE A 214 -11.04 -23.35 -19.37
C PHE A 214 -10.16 -22.12 -19.18
N PHE A 215 -10.32 -21.39 -18.06
CA PHE A 215 -9.54 -20.20 -17.72
C PHE A 215 -8.02 -20.48 -17.75
N ARG A 216 -7.61 -21.64 -17.21
CA ARG A 216 -6.22 -22.12 -17.28
C ARG A 216 -5.79 -22.44 -18.71
N ALA A 217 -6.60 -23.22 -19.43
CA ALA A 217 -6.27 -23.71 -20.76
C ALA A 217 -6.00 -22.58 -21.77
N VAL A 218 -6.70 -21.45 -21.64
CA VAL A 218 -6.56 -20.30 -22.55
C VAL A 218 -5.72 -19.16 -21.97
N ASP A 219 -5.10 -19.34 -20.80
CA ASP A 219 -4.37 -18.29 -20.07
C ASP A 219 -5.19 -16.98 -19.94
N ALA A 220 -6.47 -17.09 -19.56
CA ALA A 220 -7.42 -15.97 -19.60
C ALA A 220 -7.01 -14.75 -18.77
N TYR A 221 -6.17 -14.94 -17.74
CA TYR A 221 -5.61 -13.84 -16.94
C TYR A 221 -4.85 -12.80 -17.80
N ARG A 222 -4.34 -13.22 -18.98
CA ARG A 222 -3.65 -12.33 -19.92
C ARG A 222 -4.52 -11.19 -20.41
N TRP A 223 -5.85 -11.37 -20.49
CA TRP A 223 -6.73 -10.28 -20.93
C TRP A 223 -6.66 -9.09 -19.99
N GLY A 224 -6.75 -9.32 -18.68
CA GLY A 224 -6.63 -8.26 -17.68
C GLY A 224 -5.21 -7.71 -17.59
N ALA A 225 -4.19 -8.58 -17.65
CA ALA A 225 -2.79 -8.17 -17.59
C ALA A 225 -2.41 -7.26 -18.77
N ASP A 226 -2.72 -7.66 -20.00
CA ASP A 226 -2.37 -6.91 -21.21
C ASP A 226 -3.12 -5.57 -21.26
N LEU A 227 -4.43 -5.57 -20.96
CA LEU A 227 -5.22 -4.34 -20.88
C LEU A 227 -4.66 -3.40 -19.81
N TRP A 228 -4.36 -3.90 -18.62
CA TRP A 228 -3.84 -3.06 -17.55
C TRP A 228 -2.44 -2.52 -17.89
N LEU A 229 -1.55 -3.35 -18.44
CA LEU A 229 -0.19 -2.92 -18.80
C LEU A 229 -0.19 -1.95 -19.98
N GLU A 230 -0.89 -2.27 -21.07
CA GLU A 230 -0.69 -1.60 -22.36
C GLU A 230 -1.69 -0.47 -22.64
N LEU A 231 -2.90 -0.49 -22.07
CA LEU A 231 -3.93 0.52 -22.38
C LEU A 231 -3.51 1.93 -21.92
N ARG A 232 -3.54 2.89 -22.86
CA ARG A 232 -3.11 4.28 -22.69
C ARG A 232 -4.25 5.28 -22.81
N GLY A 233 -4.03 6.48 -22.26
CA GLY A 233 -5.00 7.58 -22.36
C GLY A 233 -6.30 7.29 -21.62
N CYS A 234 -6.21 6.55 -20.52
CA CYS A 234 -7.34 6.24 -19.66
C CYS A 234 -7.71 7.44 -18.76
N THR A 235 -9.00 7.66 -18.57
CA THR A 235 -9.50 8.48 -17.46
C THR A 235 -9.26 7.77 -16.13
N THR A 236 -9.40 8.48 -15.00
CA THR A 236 -9.26 7.86 -13.67
C THR A 236 -10.29 6.74 -13.44
N ASP A 237 -11.50 6.90 -13.99
CA ASP A 237 -12.59 5.90 -13.94
C ASP A 237 -12.20 4.64 -14.68
N GLU A 238 -11.72 4.79 -15.91
CA GLU A 238 -11.28 3.67 -16.74
C GLU A 238 -10.10 2.95 -16.11
N GLU A 239 -9.24 3.65 -15.35
CA GLU A 239 -8.18 3.01 -14.59
C GLU A 239 -8.66 2.24 -13.37
N GLY A 240 -9.70 2.73 -12.69
CA GLY A 240 -10.40 1.97 -11.66
C GLY A 240 -11.01 0.69 -12.23
N MET A 241 -11.65 0.78 -13.40
CA MET A 241 -12.17 -0.38 -14.11
C MET A 241 -11.08 -1.36 -14.54
N LEU A 242 -9.94 -0.87 -15.04
CA LEU A 242 -8.79 -1.71 -15.36
C LEU A 242 -8.22 -2.40 -14.13
N ALA A 243 -8.15 -1.69 -12.99
CA ALA A 243 -7.71 -2.29 -11.73
C ALA A 243 -8.67 -3.39 -11.30
N HIS A 244 -9.99 -3.15 -11.35
CA HIS A 244 -11.01 -4.16 -11.06
C HIS A 244 -10.88 -5.39 -11.98
N VAL A 245 -10.75 -5.20 -13.30
CA VAL A 245 -10.51 -6.29 -14.25
C VAL A 245 -9.29 -7.12 -13.87
N LEU A 246 -8.17 -6.47 -13.52
CA LEU A 246 -6.94 -7.15 -13.15
C LEU A 246 -7.09 -7.93 -11.83
N VAL A 247 -7.75 -7.35 -10.83
CA VAL A 247 -8.06 -8.00 -9.55
C VAL A 247 -8.97 -9.21 -9.76
N SER A 248 -10.01 -9.09 -10.60
CA SER A 248 -10.86 -10.22 -10.97
C SER A 248 -10.07 -11.34 -11.66
N CYS A 249 -9.14 -10.98 -12.56
CA CYS A 249 -8.26 -11.96 -13.20
C CYS A 249 -7.32 -12.64 -12.20
N LYS A 250 -6.80 -11.90 -11.21
CA LYS A 250 -5.98 -12.45 -10.12
C LYS A 250 -6.79 -13.43 -9.27
N LEU A 251 -7.98 -13.04 -8.82
CA LEU A 251 -8.85 -13.93 -8.02
C LEU A 251 -9.24 -15.19 -8.81
N ALA A 252 -9.54 -15.03 -10.09
CA ALA A 252 -9.80 -16.15 -11.00
C ALA A 252 -8.58 -17.06 -11.17
N PHE A 253 -7.38 -16.48 -11.26
CA PHE A 253 -6.12 -17.20 -11.29
C PHE A 253 -5.90 -17.99 -9.99
N ASP A 254 -6.02 -17.35 -8.83
CA ASP A 254 -5.80 -17.99 -7.52
C ASP A 254 -6.80 -19.14 -7.27
N ASP A 255 -8.07 -18.97 -7.67
CA ASP A 255 -9.09 -20.03 -7.60
C ASP A 255 -8.81 -21.16 -8.59
N ALA A 256 -8.39 -20.82 -9.82
CA ALA A 256 -8.08 -21.81 -10.82
C ALA A 256 -6.85 -22.63 -10.45
N PHE A 257 -5.73 -22.03 -10.08
CA PHE A 257 -4.49 -22.76 -9.79
C PHE A 257 -4.43 -23.33 -8.36
N GLY A 258 -5.33 -22.89 -7.48
CA GLY A 258 -5.52 -23.41 -6.13
C GLY A 258 -4.53 -22.83 -5.12
N ARG A 259 -5.04 -22.32 -3.98
CA ARG A 259 -4.21 -21.66 -2.95
C ARG A 259 -3.12 -22.52 -2.30
N ARG A 260 -3.18 -23.85 -2.43
CA ARG A 260 -2.25 -24.78 -1.76
C ARG A 260 -0.98 -25.04 -2.56
N GLN A 261 -0.98 -24.77 -3.85
CA GLN A 261 0.25 -24.67 -4.62
C GLN A 261 0.62 -23.20 -4.57
N TRP A 262 1.55 -22.88 -3.65
CA TRP A 262 2.17 -21.57 -3.51
C TRP A 262 2.99 -21.30 -4.76
N ASP A 263 2.29 -21.04 -5.84
CA ASP A 263 2.88 -20.58 -7.07
C ASP A 263 2.93 -19.06 -6.92
N PRO A 264 4.10 -18.42 -6.71
CA PRO A 264 4.27 -16.95 -6.65
C PRO A 264 3.89 -16.23 -7.96
N HIS A 265 3.07 -16.88 -8.78
CA HIS A 265 3.01 -16.78 -10.21
C HIS A 265 2.15 -15.64 -10.73
N PHE A 266 1.10 -15.17 -10.05
CA PHE A 266 0.34 -14.08 -10.69
C PHE A 266 1.20 -12.81 -10.80
N ALA A 267 1.84 -12.42 -9.70
CA ALA A 267 2.72 -11.25 -9.65
C ALA A 267 3.93 -11.43 -10.59
N GLU A 268 4.62 -12.57 -10.50
CA GLU A 268 5.75 -12.88 -11.38
C GLU A 268 5.35 -12.95 -12.84
N ARG A 269 4.24 -13.62 -13.19
CA ARG A 269 3.73 -13.67 -14.57
C ARG A 269 3.32 -12.29 -15.05
N LEU A 270 2.77 -11.43 -14.20
CA LEU A 270 2.45 -10.06 -14.56
C LEU A 270 3.73 -9.25 -14.85
N LEU A 271 4.79 -9.42 -14.04
CA LEU A 271 6.10 -8.79 -14.28
C LEU A 271 6.76 -9.32 -15.55
N GLN A 272 6.83 -10.65 -15.72
CA GLN A 272 7.35 -11.31 -16.93
C GLN A 272 6.55 -10.90 -18.18
N ARG A 273 5.23 -10.77 -18.05
CA ARG A 273 4.38 -10.28 -19.14
C ARG A 273 4.68 -8.82 -19.45
N GLY A 274 4.94 -7.98 -18.46
CA GLY A 274 5.45 -6.62 -18.65
C GLY A 274 6.72 -6.61 -19.52
N VAL A 275 7.67 -7.50 -19.23
CA VAL A 275 8.92 -7.63 -20.01
C VAL A 275 8.65 -8.08 -21.45
N ARG A 276 7.70 -9.01 -21.66
CA ARG A 276 7.31 -9.55 -22.98
C ARG A 276 6.26 -8.68 -23.71
N SER A 277 5.74 -7.64 -23.08
CA SER A 277 4.71 -6.77 -23.65
C SER A 277 5.25 -6.00 -24.85
N THR A 278 4.35 -5.45 -25.67
CA THR A 278 4.74 -4.57 -26.79
C THR A 278 5.56 -3.36 -26.34
N LEU A 279 5.48 -3.01 -25.05
CA LEU A 279 6.15 -1.90 -24.42
C LEU A 279 7.50 -2.25 -23.77
N ALA A 280 7.88 -3.53 -23.73
CA ALA A 280 9.14 -4.02 -23.12
C ALA A 280 9.41 -3.42 -21.72
N LEU A 281 8.43 -3.50 -20.82
CA LEU A 281 8.49 -2.86 -19.51
C LEU A 281 9.42 -3.62 -18.57
N THR A 282 10.29 -2.91 -17.87
CA THR A 282 11.03 -3.52 -16.76
C THR A 282 10.10 -3.80 -15.58
N PRO A 283 10.46 -4.70 -14.64
CA PRO A 283 9.72 -4.86 -13.39
C PRO A 283 9.53 -3.53 -12.64
N SER A 284 10.52 -2.63 -12.72
CA SER A 284 10.46 -1.31 -12.10
C SER A 284 9.40 -0.41 -12.75
N ASP A 285 9.24 -0.50 -14.07
CA ASP A 285 8.20 0.22 -14.79
C ASP A 285 6.79 -0.25 -14.43
N VAL A 286 6.61 -1.56 -14.20
CA VAL A 286 5.34 -2.16 -13.79
C VAL A 286 4.96 -1.69 -12.38
N VAL A 287 5.87 -1.82 -11.40
CA VAL A 287 5.68 -1.30 -10.03
C VAL A 287 5.42 0.21 -10.04
N ALA A 288 6.22 0.97 -10.78
CA ALA A 288 6.06 2.40 -10.90
C ALA A 288 4.73 2.80 -11.57
N ARG A 289 4.19 1.97 -12.45
CA ARG A 289 2.87 2.17 -13.07
C ARG A 289 1.75 1.91 -12.08
N ALA A 290 1.82 0.84 -11.30
CA ALA A 290 0.89 0.58 -10.20
C ALA A 290 0.85 1.75 -9.22
N GLY A 291 2.02 2.21 -8.75
CA GLY A 291 2.11 3.38 -7.86
C GLY A 291 1.60 4.68 -8.49
N ARG A 292 1.75 4.90 -9.81
CA ARG A 292 1.15 6.06 -10.48
C ARG A 292 -0.38 5.98 -10.55
N ARG A 293 -0.94 4.81 -10.87
CA ARG A 293 -2.39 4.61 -10.94
C ARG A 293 -3.04 4.75 -9.56
N PHE A 294 -2.45 4.15 -8.54
CA PHE A 294 -2.89 4.33 -7.16
C PHE A 294 -2.94 5.80 -6.75
N ARG A 295 -1.86 6.57 -6.97
CA ARG A 295 -1.86 8.01 -6.64
C ARG A 295 -2.94 8.82 -7.35
N ARG A 296 -3.25 8.49 -8.61
CA ARG A 296 -4.36 9.14 -9.31
C ARG A 296 -5.72 8.74 -8.77
N ALA A 297 -5.89 7.49 -8.32
CA ALA A 297 -7.08 7.06 -7.62
C ALA A 297 -7.28 7.85 -6.32
N CYS A 298 -6.23 8.04 -5.52
CA CYS A 298 -6.27 8.85 -4.29
C CYS A 298 -6.59 10.34 -4.54
N ALA A 299 -6.14 10.88 -5.68
CA ALA A 299 -6.38 12.28 -6.05
C ALA A 299 -7.78 12.51 -6.68
N ARG A 300 -8.58 11.45 -6.86
CA ARG A 300 -9.92 11.55 -7.45
C ARG A 300 -10.87 12.19 -6.45
N PHE A 301 -11.53 13.27 -6.87
CA PHE A 301 -12.71 13.77 -6.18
C PHE A 301 -13.94 13.03 -6.72
N PRO A 302 -14.78 12.43 -5.87
CA PRO A 302 -15.99 11.78 -6.33
C PRO A 302 -16.89 12.78 -7.09
N SER A 303 -17.33 12.39 -8.28
CA SER A 303 -18.41 13.08 -9.00
C SER A 303 -19.75 12.41 -8.68
N VAL A 304 -20.84 13.17 -8.75
CA VAL A 304 -22.21 12.63 -8.58
C VAL A 304 -22.54 11.60 -9.67
N ASP A 305 -21.94 11.74 -10.85
CA ASP A 305 -22.16 10.87 -12.02
C ASP A 305 -21.19 9.67 -12.07
N ASP A 306 -20.42 9.42 -11.01
CA ASP A 306 -19.44 8.34 -10.99
C ASP A 306 -20.12 6.97 -11.03
N VAL A 307 -19.73 6.13 -12.00
CA VAL A 307 -20.24 4.75 -12.15
C VAL A 307 -19.84 3.86 -10.97
N PHE A 308 -18.73 4.18 -10.31
CA PHE A 308 -18.21 3.48 -9.15
C PHE A 308 -18.08 4.45 -7.97
N PRO A 309 -18.41 4.01 -6.74
CA PRO A 309 -18.00 4.73 -5.53
C PRO A 309 -16.50 5.04 -5.58
N SER A 310 -16.09 6.24 -5.12
CA SER A 310 -14.67 6.64 -5.09
C SER A 310 -13.77 5.63 -4.40
N ASP A 311 -14.32 4.95 -3.41
CA ASP A 311 -13.59 4.09 -2.49
C ASP A 311 -13.16 2.79 -3.19
N ASP A 312 -14.01 2.26 -4.08
CA ASP A 312 -13.74 1.05 -4.87
C ASP A 312 -12.52 1.26 -5.79
N HIS A 313 -12.37 2.45 -6.38
CA HIS A 313 -11.24 2.75 -7.25
C HIS A 313 -9.91 2.70 -6.50
N THR A 314 -9.87 3.28 -5.30
CA THR A 314 -8.69 3.27 -4.46
C THR A 314 -8.39 1.86 -3.99
N GLU A 315 -9.41 1.12 -3.56
CA GLU A 315 -9.31 -0.26 -3.10
C GLU A 315 -8.72 -1.17 -4.19
N PHE A 316 -9.27 -1.16 -5.41
CA PHE A 316 -8.74 -1.99 -6.50
C PHE A 316 -7.33 -1.57 -6.90
N ALA A 317 -7.03 -0.27 -6.92
CA ALA A 317 -5.68 0.19 -7.23
C ALA A 317 -4.66 -0.24 -6.16
N LEU A 318 -5.07 -0.27 -4.89
CA LEU A 318 -4.27 -0.83 -3.79
C LEU A 318 -4.09 -2.33 -3.89
N ASP A 319 -5.13 -3.08 -4.26
CA ASP A 319 -5.03 -4.53 -4.41
C ASP A 319 -4.06 -4.90 -5.54
N VAL A 320 -4.12 -4.16 -6.67
CA VAL A 320 -3.13 -4.29 -7.74
C VAL A 320 -1.71 -3.96 -7.23
N LEU A 321 -1.56 -2.88 -6.47
CA LEU A 321 -0.26 -2.51 -5.91
C LEU A 321 0.28 -3.59 -4.96
N SER A 322 -0.55 -4.08 -4.04
CA SER A 322 -0.21 -5.19 -3.12
C SER A 322 0.20 -6.43 -3.91
N THR A 323 -0.56 -6.76 -4.97
CA THR A 323 -0.31 -7.93 -5.82
C THR A 323 1.02 -7.82 -6.54
N VAL A 324 1.34 -6.68 -7.16
CA VAL A 324 2.62 -6.51 -7.86
C VAL A 324 3.82 -6.59 -6.89
N LEU A 325 3.61 -6.19 -5.63
CA LEU A 325 4.63 -6.25 -4.57
C LEU A 325 4.75 -7.63 -3.90
N CYS A 326 3.89 -8.60 -4.25
CA CYS A 326 4.02 -9.98 -3.77
C CYS A 326 5.13 -10.78 -4.46
N ALA A 327 5.66 -10.30 -5.59
CA ALA A 327 6.76 -11.00 -6.27
C ALA A 327 8.07 -10.79 -5.49
N ASP A 328 8.86 -11.86 -5.31
CA ASP A 328 10.11 -11.83 -4.56
C ASP A 328 11.12 -10.81 -5.12
N GLU A 329 11.14 -10.64 -6.44
CA GLU A 329 12.02 -9.70 -7.15
C GLU A 329 11.37 -8.33 -7.43
N ALA A 330 10.26 -8.00 -6.76
CA ALA A 330 9.58 -6.72 -6.99
C ALA A 330 10.51 -5.54 -6.61
N PRO A 331 10.79 -4.59 -7.53
CA PRO A 331 11.64 -3.42 -7.24
C PRO A 331 10.88 -2.37 -6.42
N VAL A 332 10.74 -2.67 -5.14
CA VAL A 332 9.99 -1.91 -4.12
C VAL A 332 10.49 -0.46 -3.95
N GLU A 333 11.73 -0.17 -4.30
CA GLU A 333 12.33 1.17 -4.19
C GLU A 333 11.60 2.19 -5.06
N ALA A 334 10.97 1.75 -6.16
CA ALA A 334 10.17 2.60 -7.03
C ALA A 334 8.96 3.21 -6.30
N ILE A 335 8.38 2.48 -5.34
CA ILE A 335 7.29 2.96 -4.48
C ILE A 335 7.82 3.95 -3.45
N ALA A 336 8.93 3.62 -2.80
CA ALA A 336 9.54 4.45 -1.77
C ALA A 336 9.97 5.83 -2.27
N ARG A 337 10.51 5.93 -3.49
CA ARG A 337 11.06 7.18 -4.04
C ARG A 337 10.00 8.17 -4.54
N ARG A 338 8.79 7.71 -4.85
CA ARG A 338 7.78 8.49 -5.61
C ARG A 338 6.66 9.09 -4.77
N GLY A 339 6.84 9.22 -3.45
CA GLY A 339 5.82 9.78 -2.56
C GLY A 339 4.64 8.84 -2.25
N CYS A 340 4.62 7.64 -2.84
CA CYS A 340 3.52 6.68 -2.68
C CYS A 340 3.26 6.30 -1.22
N ILE A 341 4.29 6.30 -0.36
CA ILE A 341 4.13 6.05 1.09
C ILE A 341 3.25 7.13 1.75
N HIS A 342 3.42 8.38 1.34
CA HIS A 342 2.59 9.47 1.84
C HIS A 342 1.14 9.26 1.38
N ASP A 343 0.94 8.98 0.09
CA ASP A 343 -0.39 8.74 -0.49
C ASP A 343 -1.11 7.54 0.14
N LEU A 344 -0.37 6.46 0.44
CA LEU A 344 -0.90 5.30 1.17
C LEU A 344 -1.48 5.69 2.54
N MET A 345 -0.82 6.60 3.24
CA MET A 345 -1.21 6.98 4.59
C MET A 345 -2.25 8.10 4.62
N THR A 346 -2.24 9.01 3.64
CA THR A 346 -3.24 10.08 3.53
C THR A 346 -4.56 9.59 2.97
N CYS A 347 -4.56 8.65 2.02
CA CYS A 347 -5.79 8.14 1.44
C CYS A 347 -6.68 7.45 2.49
N ASN A 348 -6.09 6.77 3.47
CA ASN A 348 -6.83 6.18 4.60
C ASN A 348 -7.46 7.23 5.53
N ALA A 349 -7.00 8.48 5.49
CA ALA A 349 -7.53 9.55 6.33
C ALA A 349 -8.85 10.10 5.86
N SER A 350 -9.07 10.08 4.54
CA SER A 350 -10.24 10.68 3.90
C SER A 350 -11.42 9.74 3.78
N LEU A 351 -11.22 8.44 3.97
CA LEU A 351 -12.26 7.43 3.77
C LEU A 351 -13.03 7.18 5.08
N ASN A 352 -14.37 7.20 4.97
CA ASN A 352 -15.28 6.90 6.07
C ASN A 352 -16.13 5.67 5.69
N GLY A 353 -16.44 4.81 6.67
CA GLY A 353 -17.31 3.65 6.48
C GLY A 353 -16.58 2.32 6.22
N PRO A 354 -17.30 1.22 5.92
CA PRO A 354 -16.73 -0.13 5.87
C PRO A 354 -15.59 -0.31 4.86
N SER A 355 -15.69 0.32 3.67
CA SER A 355 -14.63 0.26 2.65
C SER A 355 -13.32 0.87 3.15
N SER A 356 -13.36 1.80 4.12
CA SER A 356 -12.15 2.38 4.69
C SER A 356 -11.30 1.35 5.45
N ILE A 357 -11.92 0.33 6.06
CA ILE A 357 -11.22 -0.72 6.80
C ILE A 357 -10.47 -1.63 5.84
N ARG A 358 -11.08 -1.99 4.70
CA ARG A 358 -10.40 -2.79 3.67
C ARG A 358 -9.22 -2.03 3.05
N VAL A 359 -9.42 -0.75 2.70
CA VAL A 359 -8.34 0.12 2.20
C VAL A 359 -7.23 0.25 3.25
N LEU A 360 -7.57 0.42 4.54
CA LEU A 360 -6.62 0.45 5.65
C LEU A 360 -5.79 -0.84 5.72
N GLY A 361 -6.45 -2.01 5.66
CA GLY A 361 -5.79 -3.31 5.67
C GLY A 361 -4.83 -3.50 4.49
N LEU A 362 -5.26 -3.15 3.28
CA LEU A 362 -4.42 -3.19 2.07
C LEU A 362 -3.22 -2.23 2.17
N ALA A 363 -3.44 -1.01 2.66
CA ALA A 363 -2.38 -0.02 2.80
C ALA A 363 -1.31 -0.44 3.82
N ILE A 364 -1.72 -1.02 4.97
CA ILE A 364 -0.80 -1.57 5.96
C ILE A 364 -0.03 -2.76 5.37
N THR A 365 -0.69 -3.62 4.62
CA THR A 365 -0.06 -4.77 3.94
C THR A 365 0.99 -4.32 2.93
N VAL A 366 0.64 -3.37 2.06
CA VAL A 366 1.56 -2.77 1.09
C VAL A 366 2.76 -2.15 1.80
N LEU A 367 2.52 -1.37 2.86
CA LEU A 367 3.58 -0.71 3.60
C LEU A 367 4.51 -1.71 4.30
N ALA A 368 3.96 -2.77 4.90
CA ALA A 368 4.75 -3.84 5.52
C ALA A 368 5.68 -4.50 4.50
N LYS A 369 5.16 -4.84 3.30
CA LYS A 369 5.95 -5.42 2.20
C LYS A 369 7.08 -4.47 1.77
N VAL A 370 6.78 -3.18 1.58
CA VAL A 370 7.80 -2.18 1.21
C VAL A 370 8.85 -2.00 2.31
N CYS A 371 8.45 -1.92 3.58
CA CYS A 371 9.39 -1.80 4.70
C CYS A 371 10.29 -3.03 4.83
N ALA A 372 9.73 -4.24 4.70
CA ALA A 372 10.47 -5.49 4.78
C ALA A 372 11.47 -5.67 3.64
N ALA A 373 11.11 -5.27 2.42
CA ALA A 373 11.95 -5.42 1.24
C ALA A 373 13.03 -4.33 1.13
N VAL A 374 12.69 -3.05 1.34
CA VAL A 374 13.68 -1.94 1.22
C VAL A 374 14.66 -1.93 2.38
N GLN A 375 14.26 -2.42 3.56
CA GLN A 375 15.08 -2.40 4.78
C GLN A 375 15.68 -1.01 5.07
N SER A 376 14.93 0.06 4.81
CA SER A 376 15.39 1.43 4.99
C SER A 376 14.54 2.18 6.00
N THR A 377 15.23 2.78 6.97
CA THR A 377 14.66 3.72 7.95
C THR A 377 13.93 4.88 7.29
N ARG A 378 14.34 5.26 6.08
CA ARG A 378 13.72 6.36 5.35
C ARG A 378 12.24 6.08 5.05
N VAL A 379 11.92 4.85 4.63
CA VAL A 379 10.55 4.42 4.32
C VAL A 379 9.69 4.48 5.57
N LEU A 380 10.15 3.83 6.64
CA LEU A 380 9.41 3.77 7.90
C LEU A 380 9.28 5.15 8.54
N ARG A 381 10.32 5.99 8.49
CA ARG A 381 10.26 7.38 8.95
C ARG A 381 9.24 8.21 8.16
N LEU A 382 9.13 8.00 6.84
CA LEU A 382 8.13 8.70 6.02
C LEU A 382 6.70 8.24 6.38
N ALA A 383 6.52 6.95 6.64
CA ALA A 383 5.24 6.41 7.10
C ALA A 383 4.86 6.94 8.50
N LEU A 384 5.82 6.97 9.44
CA LEU A 384 5.62 7.53 10.78
C LEU A 384 5.26 9.03 10.72
N LYS A 385 5.96 9.81 9.90
CA LYS A 385 5.60 11.22 9.63
C LYS A 385 4.19 11.37 9.06
N SER A 386 3.70 10.35 8.38
CA SER A 386 2.35 10.30 7.80
C SER A 386 1.36 9.57 8.73
N HIS A 387 1.60 9.57 10.05
CA HIS A 387 0.69 9.03 11.07
C HIS A 387 0.49 7.51 11.07
N LEU A 388 1.47 6.73 10.64
CA LEU A 388 1.42 5.25 10.67
C LEU A 388 0.92 4.69 12.01
N VAL A 389 1.43 5.19 13.15
CA VAL A 389 1.04 4.67 14.47
C VAL A 389 -0.47 4.77 14.69
N ARG A 390 -1.08 5.90 14.32
CA ARG A 390 -2.53 6.06 14.48
C ARG A 390 -3.30 5.06 13.61
N ARG A 391 -2.82 4.82 12.38
CA ARG A 391 -3.41 3.83 11.47
C ARG A 391 -3.33 2.41 12.00
N LEU A 392 -2.24 2.05 12.67
CA LEU A 392 -2.10 0.73 13.30
C LEU A 392 -3.05 0.59 14.51
N MET A 393 -3.30 1.66 15.25
CA MET A 393 -4.32 1.66 16.31
C MET A 393 -5.72 1.51 15.72
N ASP A 394 -6.08 2.29 14.70
CA ASP A 394 -7.36 2.19 14.00
C ASP A 394 -7.58 0.76 13.46
N ALA A 395 -6.53 0.15 12.90
CA ALA A 395 -6.54 -1.23 12.41
C ALA A 395 -6.68 -2.28 13.53
N THR A 396 -6.10 -2.02 14.71
CA THR A 396 -6.28 -2.91 15.88
C THR A 396 -7.73 -2.89 16.33
N TRP A 397 -8.37 -1.72 16.39
CA TRP A 397 -9.79 -1.64 16.76
C TRP A 397 -10.72 -2.26 15.71
N ALA A 398 -10.35 -2.21 14.44
CA ALA A 398 -11.07 -2.83 13.33
C ALA A 398 -10.61 -4.28 13.03
N GLN A 399 -9.84 -4.92 13.92
CA GLN A 399 -9.15 -6.16 13.59
C GLN A 399 -10.10 -7.30 13.22
N ALA A 400 -11.32 -7.36 13.76
CA ALA A 400 -12.29 -8.38 13.39
C ALA A 400 -12.59 -8.40 11.87
N GLU A 401 -12.55 -7.22 11.24
CA GLU A 401 -12.88 -7.00 9.83
C GLU A 401 -11.66 -7.08 8.89
N LEU A 402 -10.45 -7.07 9.44
CA LEU A 402 -9.22 -7.22 8.65
C LEU A 402 -9.06 -8.65 8.11
N ASP A 403 -8.55 -8.76 6.88
CA ASP A 403 -8.12 -10.04 6.32
C ASP A 403 -6.85 -10.59 7.01
N CYS A 404 -6.46 -11.82 6.68
CA CYS A 404 -5.32 -12.48 7.30
C CYS A 404 -3.98 -11.81 6.97
N GLU A 405 -3.81 -11.26 5.76
CA GLU A 405 -2.58 -10.57 5.35
C GLU A 405 -2.41 -9.26 6.13
N ALA A 406 -3.49 -8.48 6.24
CA ALA A 406 -3.52 -7.24 7.00
C ALA A 406 -3.26 -7.47 8.50
N LYS A 407 -3.83 -8.54 9.08
CA LYS A 407 -3.54 -8.96 10.46
C LYS A 407 -2.07 -9.31 10.66
N ALA A 408 -1.48 -10.06 9.73
CA ALA A 408 -0.07 -10.42 9.79
C ALA A 408 0.83 -9.17 9.64
N ALA A 409 0.49 -8.26 8.74
CA ALA A 409 1.20 -7.00 8.54
C ALA A 409 1.09 -6.08 9.77
N LEU A 410 -0.09 -5.95 10.37
CA LEU A 410 -0.32 -5.23 11.62
C LEU A 410 0.54 -5.81 12.75
N SER A 411 0.53 -7.13 12.92
CA SER A 411 1.37 -7.82 13.90
C SER A 411 2.85 -7.50 13.68
N LEU A 412 3.36 -7.63 12.44
CA LEU A 412 4.75 -7.34 12.08
C LEU A 412 5.19 -5.93 12.50
N PHE A 413 4.32 -4.92 12.31
CA PHE A 413 4.63 -3.56 12.75
C PHE A 413 4.71 -3.45 14.27
N VAL A 414 3.69 -3.94 14.98
CA VAL A 414 3.58 -3.79 16.44
C VAL A 414 4.65 -4.60 17.18
N THR A 415 4.97 -5.81 16.69
CA THR A 415 5.89 -6.71 17.38
C THR A 415 7.34 -6.51 17.04
N ARG A 416 7.66 -6.01 15.83
CA ARG A 416 9.02 -6.04 15.30
C ARG A 416 9.48 -4.67 14.79
N MET A 417 8.79 -4.09 13.82
CA MET A 417 9.29 -2.88 13.17
C MET A 417 9.25 -1.64 14.08
N LEU A 418 8.16 -1.43 14.83
CA LEU A 418 8.04 -0.24 15.69
C LEU A 418 8.97 -0.30 16.92
N PRO A 419 9.09 -1.41 17.68
CA PRO A 419 10.04 -1.48 18.79
C PRO A 419 11.47 -1.13 18.37
N ASP A 420 11.93 -1.66 17.22
CA ASP A 420 13.26 -1.36 16.68
C ASP A 420 13.40 0.13 16.36
N VAL A 421 12.39 0.72 15.72
CA VAL A 421 12.45 2.14 15.34
C VAL A 421 12.33 3.10 16.53
N LEU A 422 11.76 2.67 17.65
CA LEU A 422 11.72 3.47 18.87
C LEU A 422 13.08 3.62 19.56
N LEU A 423 14.10 2.85 19.14
CA LEU A 423 15.49 3.06 19.55
C LEU A 423 16.06 4.39 19.03
N PHE A 424 15.44 4.98 18.00
CA PHE A 424 15.94 6.16 17.31
C PHE A 424 15.14 7.40 17.72
N PRO A 425 15.73 8.36 18.45
CA PRO A 425 15.03 9.57 18.88
C PRO A 425 14.40 10.36 17.72
N SER A 426 15.05 10.39 16.56
CA SER A 426 14.54 11.07 15.36
C SER A 426 13.27 10.45 14.78
N ALA A 427 13.03 9.17 15.06
CA ALA A 427 11.83 8.44 14.66
C ALA A 427 10.79 8.43 15.79
N ALA A 428 11.20 8.26 17.04
CA ALA A 428 10.34 8.28 18.22
C ALA A 428 9.49 9.57 18.32
N ARG A 429 10.03 10.72 17.90
CA ARG A 429 9.26 11.99 17.85
C ARG A 429 8.02 11.93 16.95
N TRP A 430 7.99 11.04 15.96
CA TRP A 430 6.84 10.83 15.07
C TRP A 430 5.87 9.78 15.60
N CYS A 431 6.24 9.07 16.65
CA CYS A 431 5.39 8.11 17.36
C CYS A 431 4.56 8.77 18.47
N GLY A 432 4.32 10.08 18.39
CA GLY A 432 3.57 10.83 19.41
C GLY A 432 2.18 10.27 19.69
N ALA A 433 1.56 9.58 18.73
CA ALA A 433 0.29 8.88 18.90
C ALA A 433 0.36 7.73 19.93
N LEU A 434 1.55 7.26 20.33
CA LEU A 434 1.72 6.31 21.44
C LEU A 434 1.59 6.96 22.82
N ALA A 435 1.56 8.30 22.91
CA ALA A 435 1.16 9.03 24.12
C ALA A 435 -0.36 9.04 24.28
N VAL A 436 -0.95 7.84 24.27
CA VAL A 436 -2.39 7.61 24.37
C VAL A 436 -2.93 7.88 25.77
N SER A 437 -4.24 8.16 25.86
CA SER A 437 -4.96 8.19 27.14
C SER A 437 -4.99 6.81 27.81
N ASP A 438 -5.28 6.75 29.11
CA ASP A 438 -5.37 5.48 29.85
C ASP A 438 -6.50 4.58 29.32
N ALA A 439 -7.60 5.17 28.85
CA ALA A 439 -8.71 4.43 28.23
C ALA A 439 -8.31 3.81 26.89
N GLU A 440 -7.65 4.58 26.00
CA GLU A 440 -7.12 4.05 24.73
C GLU A 440 -6.03 3.00 24.97
N ARG A 441 -5.17 3.22 25.98
CA ARG A 441 -4.17 2.23 26.41
C ARG A 441 -4.84 0.92 26.81
N ALA A 442 -5.84 0.96 27.68
CA ALA A 442 -6.59 -0.23 28.09
C ALA A 442 -7.19 -0.94 26.88
N ALA A 443 -7.90 -0.21 26.01
CA ALA A 443 -8.51 -0.78 24.81
C ALA A 443 -7.52 -1.48 23.88
N LEU A 444 -6.31 -0.92 23.67
CA LEU A 444 -5.26 -1.58 22.89
C LEU A 444 -4.66 -2.80 23.60
N CYS A 445 -4.50 -2.72 24.92
CA CYS A 445 -3.86 -3.74 25.75
C CYS A 445 -4.76 -4.94 26.06
N ASP A 446 -6.08 -4.75 25.93
CA ASP A 446 -7.13 -5.75 26.11
C ASP A 446 -7.46 -6.51 24.81
N ASP A 447 -6.85 -6.13 23.67
CA ASP A 447 -6.99 -6.88 22.43
C ASP A 447 -6.50 -8.33 22.62
N PRO A 448 -7.31 -9.36 22.27
CA PRO A 448 -6.99 -10.76 22.56
C PRO A 448 -5.77 -11.29 21.80
N SER A 449 -5.35 -10.63 20.72
CA SER A 449 -4.29 -11.11 19.85
C SER A 449 -3.02 -10.27 19.91
N LEU A 450 -3.15 -8.96 20.11
CA LEU A 450 -2.07 -7.99 20.09
C LEU A 450 -1.89 -7.28 21.44
N GLY A 451 -2.74 -7.52 22.45
CA GLY A 451 -2.71 -6.82 23.72
C GLY A 451 -1.35 -6.85 24.44
N ASP A 452 -0.72 -8.03 24.53
CA ASP A 452 0.63 -8.19 25.09
C ASP A 452 1.68 -7.40 24.29
N ARG A 453 1.51 -7.36 22.97
CA ARG A 453 2.44 -6.71 22.03
C ARG A 453 2.32 -5.19 22.11
N TRP A 454 1.10 -4.66 22.22
CA TRP A 454 0.85 -3.26 22.51
C TRP A 454 1.38 -2.85 23.89
N ARG A 455 1.19 -3.67 24.94
CA ARG A 455 1.79 -3.41 26.26
C ARG A 455 3.30 -3.32 26.19
N HIS A 456 3.95 -4.23 25.46
CA HIS A 456 5.39 -4.18 25.25
C HIS A 456 5.80 -2.90 24.50
N LEU A 457 5.16 -2.61 23.37
CA LEU A 457 5.48 -1.44 22.55
C LEU A 457 5.32 -0.12 23.33
N LEU A 458 4.23 0.03 24.09
CA LEU A 458 3.97 1.22 24.92
C LEU A 458 5.00 1.35 26.06
N ARG A 459 5.47 0.24 26.63
CA ARG A 459 6.55 0.23 27.62
C ARG A 459 7.88 0.68 27.00
N VAL A 460 8.23 0.14 25.83
CA VAL A 460 9.43 0.53 25.08
C VAL A 460 9.38 2.03 24.74
N TYR A 461 8.23 2.52 24.26
CA TYR A 461 8.04 3.94 23.98
C TYR A 461 8.19 4.81 25.24
N GLY A 462 7.56 4.43 26.35
CA GLY A 462 7.66 5.17 27.62
C GLY A 462 9.09 5.22 28.15
N ALA A 463 9.79 4.09 28.18
CA ALA A 463 11.18 4.00 28.61
C ALA A 463 12.12 4.79 27.69
N GLY A 464 11.95 4.64 26.37
CA GLY A 464 12.74 5.39 25.38
C GLY A 464 12.50 6.89 25.50
N LYS A 465 11.25 7.33 25.64
CA LYS A 465 10.90 8.74 25.82
C LYS A 465 11.54 9.30 27.10
N ALA A 466 11.38 8.62 28.24
CA ALA A 466 12.00 9.03 29.50
C ALA A 466 13.53 9.14 29.36
N TYR A 467 14.15 8.13 28.75
CA TYR A 467 15.58 8.14 28.45
C TYR A 467 15.98 9.33 27.59
N PHE A 468 15.24 9.62 26.51
CA PHE A 468 15.53 10.76 25.64
C PHE A 468 15.29 12.10 26.31
N ASP A 469 14.29 12.21 27.18
CA ASP A 469 14.01 13.42 27.94
C ASP A 469 15.13 13.68 28.97
N THR A 470 15.59 12.64 29.68
CA THR A 470 16.74 12.71 30.59
C THR A 470 18.06 12.95 29.86
N ALA A 471 18.29 12.32 28.71
CA ALA A 471 19.47 12.58 27.88
C ALA A 471 19.40 13.95 27.20
N ALA A 472 18.19 14.49 26.97
CA ALA A 472 17.99 15.83 26.44
C ALA A 472 18.18 16.93 27.48
N THR A 473 17.94 16.67 28.76
CA THR A 473 18.46 17.46 29.87
C THR A 473 19.98 17.28 29.92
N ALA A 474 20.67 17.99 29.02
CA ALA A 474 22.05 17.68 28.68
C ALA A 474 22.96 17.79 29.90
N THR A 475 23.72 16.73 30.14
CA THR A 475 24.97 16.84 30.87
C THR A 475 25.84 17.89 30.17
N LEU A 476 26.38 18.83 30.95
CA LEU A 476 27.30 19.84 30.44
C LEU A 476 28.49 19.12 29.81
N ARG A 477 28.75 19.40 28.53
CA ARG A 477 29.81 18.72 27.78
C ARG A 477 31.16 19.42 27.95
N THR A 478 32.23 18.67 27.86
CA THR A 478 33.59 19.21 27.70
C THR A 478 33.91 19.41 26.22
N CYS A 479 34.91 20.25 25.92
CA CYS A 479 35.36 20.51 24.57
C CYS A 479 36.17 19.31 24.08
N ASP A 480 35.89 18.79 22.89
CA ASP A 480 36.61 17.65 22.29
C ASP A 480 37.95 18.06 21.64
N ASN A 481 38.41 19.29 21.90
CA ASN A 481 39.80 19.66 21.66
C ASN A 481 40.58 19.28 22.91
N ASP A 482 41.46 18.28 22.82
CA ASP A 482 42.32 17.75 23.90
C ASP A 482 43.09 18.83 24.67
N ARG A 483 43.40 19.96 24.00
CA ARG A 483 44.09 21.12 24.60
C ARG A 483 43.14 22.13 25.27
N CYS A 484 41.84 21.88 25.28
CA CYS A 484 40.82 22.81 25.76
C CYS A 484 40.01 22.18 26.91
N ALA A 485 40.19 22.70 28.13
CA ALA A 485 39.43 22.27 29.30
C ALA A 485 38.06 22.98 29.45
N ALA A 486 37.54 23.59 28.38
CA ALA A 486 36.26 24.30 28.47
C ALA A 486 35.11 23.30 28.67
N THR A 487 34.19 23.63 29.57
CA THR A 487 32.94 22.91 29.80
C THR A 487 31.76 23.83 29.49
N GLU A 488 30.71 23.28 28.88
CA GLU A 488 29.46 24.01 28.64
C GLU A 488 28.96 24.62 29.96
N THR A 489 28.56 25.88 29.96
CA THR A 489 27.86 26.51 31.09
C THR A 489 26.34 26.39 30.97
N ALA A 490 25.87 26.08 29.76
CA ALA A 490 24.48 25.76 29.46
C ALA A 490 24.41 24.60 28.47
N PRO A 491 23.43 23.69 28.59
CA PRO A 491 23.18 22.62 27.64
C PRO A 491 23.26 23.07 26.18
N ARG A 492 24.07 22.38 25.36
CA ARG A 492 24.17 22.62 23.91
C ARG A 492 24.79 23.97 23.54
N GLN A 493 25.53 24.60 24.46
CA GLN A 493 26.31 25.80 24.15
C GLN A 493 27.43 25.53 23.13
N PHE A 494 28.02 24.34 23.15
CA PHE A 494 29.10 23.97 22.23
C PHE A 494 28.54 23.61 20.86
N LYS A 495 29.32 23.93 19.82
CA LYS A 495 28.97 23.62 18.43
C LYS A 495 29.36 22.18 18.12
N LYS A 496 28.49 21.48 17.41
CA LYS A 496 28.80 20.13 16.91
C LYS A 496 29.71 20.19 15.69
N CYS A 497 30.57 19.19 15.54
CA CYS A 497 31.25 18.93 14.28
C CYS A 497 30.21 18.69 13.17
N ALA A 498 30.36 19.35 12.01
CA ALA A 498 29.43 19.23 10.90
C ALA A 498 29.55 17.89 10.14
N GLY A 499 30.67 17.18 10.29
CA GLY A 499 30.90 15.86 9.70
C GLY A 499 30.36 14.74 10.59
N CYS A 500 31.13 14.38 11.62
CA CYS A 500 30.84 13.23 12.48
C CYS A 500 29.71 13.43 13.49
N VAL A 501 29.35 14.68 13.81
CA VAL A 501 28.39 15.15 14.83
C VAL A 501 28.57 14.65 16.27
N SER A 502 29.55 13.78 16.50
CA SER A 502 29.88 13.21 17.80
C SER A 502 30.78 14.14 18.62
N ALA A 503 31.57 14.99 17.95
CA ALA A 503 32.44 15.96 18.61
C ALA A 503 31.77 17.34 18.81
N PHE A 504 32.10 17.98 19.93
CA PHE A 504 31.58 19.24 20.45
C PHE A 504 32.73 20.20 20.75
N TYR A 505 32.64 21.41 20.21
CA TYR A 505 33.68 22.42 20.36
C TYR A 505 33.10 23.71 20.89
N CYS A 506 33.77 24.29 21.89
CA CYS A 506 33.40 25.59 22.45
C CYS A 506 33.53 26.73 21.43
N SER A 507 34.34 26.54 20.37
CA SER A 507 34.62 27.55 19.35
C SER A 507 35.10 26.93 18.02
N PRO A 508 34.96 27.64 16.89
CA PRO A 508 35.52 27.22 15.60
C PRO A 508 37.05 27.10 15.59
N SER A 509 37.77 27.80 16.48
CA SER A 509 39.22 27.64 16.62
C SER A 509 39.57 26.30 17.26
N CYS A 510 38.85 25.88 18.31
CA CYS A 510 39.02 24.56 18.92
C CYS A 510 38.69 23.44 17.94
N GLN A 511 37.63 23.59 17.14
CA GLN A 511 37.31 22.65 16.07
C GLN A 511 38.45 22.51 15.07
N ARG A 512 39.00 23.63 14.57
CA ARG A 512 40.13 23.61 13.61
C ARG A 512 41.40 23.00 14.22
N ALA A 513 41.68 23.27 15.49
CA ALA A 513 42.82 22.71 16.20
C ALA A 513 42.69 21.17 16.31
N ALA A 514 41.52 20.68 16.73
CA ALA A 514 41.25 19.25 16.78
C ALA A 514 41.27 18.60 15.39
N TRP A 515 40.81 19.31 14.35
CA TRP A 515 40.84 18.85 12.96
C TRP A 515 42.26 18.68 12.42
N GLY A 516 43.22 19.51 12.87
CA GLY A 516 44.63 19.36 12.52
C GLY A 516 45.33 18.20 13.26
N GLY A 517 44.68 17.61 14.26
CA GLY A 517 45.17 16.47 15.02
C GLY A 517 44.47 15.16 14.63
N GLU A 518 44.32 14.25 15.58
CA GLU A 518 43.77 12.91 15.37
C GLU A 518 42.33 12.92 14.83
N HIS A 519 41.48 13.87 15.26
CA HIS A 519 40.08 13.90 14.84
C HIS A 519 39.88 14.17 13.34
N GLY A 520 40.79 14.93 12.72
CA GLY A 520 40.62 15.41 11.35
C GLY A 520 41.67 14.96 10.35
N LEU A 521 42.83 14.50 10.81
CA LEU A 521 43.73 13.63 10.03
C LEU A 521 43.26 12.17 10.08
N GLY A 522 42.60 11.77 11.17
CA GLY A 522 41.96 10.47 11.30
C GLY A 522 40.76 10.40 10.37
N LEU A 523 40.74 9.36 9.54
CA LEU A 523 39.60 8.98 8.70
C LEU A 523 38.29 8.84 9.49
N GLU A 524 38.32 8.88 10.82
CA GLU A 524 37.21 8.81 11.76
C GLU A 524 36.07 9.78 11.44
N CYS A 525 36.34 11.08 11.25
CA CYS A 525 35.26 12.05 11.02
C CYS A 525 34.56 11.81 9.67
N GLN A 526 35.34 11.52 8.63
CA GLN A 526 34.84 11.22 7.29
C GLN A 526 34.11 9.86 7.27
N ARG A 527 34.60 8.86 8.00
CA ARG A 527 34.00 7.53 8.12
C ARG A 527 32.67 7.58 8.87
N ALA A 528 32.64 8.25 10.03
CA ALA A 528 31.39 8.48 10.77
C ALA A 528 30.37 9.23 9.90
N GLN A 529 30.81 10.22 9.11
CA GLN A 529 29.94 10.92 8.17
C GLN A 529 29.41 9.99 7.07
N LEU A 530 30.26 9.17 6.45
CA LEU A 530 29.86 8.19 5.43
C LEU A 530 28.86 7.18 6.00
N GLU A 531 29.05 6.70 7.21
CA GLU A 531 28.15 5.75 7.87
C GLU A 531 26.82 6.37 8.26
N ILE A 532 26.81 7.60 8.77
CA ILE A 532 25.56 8.36 9.00
C ILE A 532 24.78 8.48 7.68
N VAL A 533 25.47 8.81 6.59
CA VAL A 533 24.86 8.94 5.26
C VAL A 533 24.36 7.60 4.73
N GLN A 534 25.14 6.52 4.87
CA GLN A 534 24.80 5.18 4.40
C GLN A 534 23.68 4.53 5.21
N SER A 535 23.68 4.68 6.54
CA SER A 535 22.65 4.16 7.44
C SER A 535 21.33 4.92 7.33
N GLY A 536 21.35 6.14 6.80
CA GLY A 536 20.19 7.03 6.73
C GLY A 536 19.70 7.51 8.10
N LEU A 537 20.49 7.25 9.15
CA LEU A 537 20.22 7.70 10.51
C LEU A 537 20.57 9.17 10.67
N GLU A 538 19.92 9.84 11.63
CA GLU A 538 20.39 11.15 12.03
C GLU A 538 21.59 10.97 12.96
N ALA A 539 22.59 11.82 12.79
CA ALA A 539 23.59 12.22 13.77
C ALA A 539 23.24 11.95 15.26
N ARG A 540 22.08 12.45 15.68
CA ARG A 540 21.57 12.33 17.05
C ARG A 540 21.23 10.87 17.42
N ASP A 541 20.75 10.08 16.46
CA ASP A 541 20.38 8.71 16.71
C ASP A 541 21.62 7.83 16.95
N VAL A 542 22.67 8.01 16.14
CA VAL A 542 23.94 7.30 16.33
C VAL A 542 24.52 7.59 17.72
N GLN A 543 24.57 8.87 18.11
CA GLN A 543 25.02 9.27 19.44
C GLN A 543 24.21 8.58 20.56
N GLN A 544 22.90 8.44 20.38
CA GLN A 544 22.02 7.87 21.40
C GLN A 544 22.13 6.34 21.48
N LEU A 545 22.34 5.68 20.35
CA LEU A 545 22.67 4.25 20.34
C LEU A 545 23.99 3.98 21.06
N LEU A 546 25.01 4.84 20.87
CA LEU A 546 26.28 4.72 21.57
C LEU A 546 26.13 4.92 23.07
N LEU A 547 25.42 5.97 23.51
CA LEU A 547 25.14 6.22 24.92
C LEU A 547 24.35 5.06 25.55
N ARG A 548 23.40 4.48 24.82
CA ARG A 548 22.65 3.33 25.29
C ARG A 548 23.54 2.10 25.43
N ALA A 549 24.37 1.80 24.43
CA ALA A 549 25.31 0.68 24.49
C ALA A 549 26.29 0.85 25.66
N GLN A 550 26.80 2.05 25.90
CA GLN A 550 27.62 2.39 27.08
C GLN A 550 26.89 2.05 28.38
N ASN A 551 25.65 2.51 28.54
CA ASN A 551 24.86 2.27 29.74
C ASN A 551 24.54 0.78 29.94
N ASP A 552 24.22 0.06 28.86
CA ASP A 552 23.93 -1.37 28.91
C ASP A 552 25.20 -2.16 29.33
N ILE A 553 26.38 -1.78 28.83
CA ILE A 553 27.68 -2.34 29.26
C ILE A 553 27.92 -2.04 30.74
N GLN A 554 27.77 -0.77 31.16
CA GLN A 554 27.95 -0.37 32.55
C GLN A 554 27.01 -1.13 33.50
N ALA A 555 25.73 -1.29 33.13
CA ALA A 555 24.74 -2.04 33.90
C ALA A 555 25.08 -3.54 33.95
N SER A 556 25.58 -4.11 32.85
CA SER A 556 26.06 -5.50 32.81
C SER A 556 27.28 -5.69 33.71
N CYS A 557 28.26 -4.79 33.66
CA CYS A 557 29.44 -4.84 34.54
C CYS A 557 29.06 -4.68 36.02
N ALA A 558 28.11 -3.80 36.34
CA ALA A 558 27.63 -3.59 37.71
C ALA A 558 26.88 -4.81 38.27
N SER A 559 26.22 -5.61 37.42
CA SER A 559 25.54 -6.84 37.87
C SER A 559 26.49 -8.02 38.11
N HIS A 560 27.71 -7.97 37.58
CA HIS A 560 28.79 -8.90 37.90
C HIS A 560 29.53 -8.45 39.17
N LEU A 561 29.05 -8.93 40.32
CA LEU A 561 29.46 -8.58 41.70
C LEU A 561 30.97 -8.71 41.99
N GLU A 562 31.73 -9.51 41.24
CA GLU A 562 33.18 -9.69 41.46
C GLU A 562 34.04 -8.57 40.80
N THR A 563 33.46 -7.76 39.92
CA THR A 563 34.16 -6.68 39.19
C THR A 563 33.71 -5.25 39.56
N GLY A 564 32.71 -5.12 40.43
CA GLY A 564 32.00 -3.85 40.70
C GLY A 564 32.87 -2.69 41.21
N ASP A 565 33.95 -2.97 41.96
CA ASP A 565 34.82 -1.93 42.51
C ASP A 565 35.93 -1.45 41.55
N VAL A 566 36.13 -2.15 40.42
CA VAL A 566 37.28 -1.92 39.52
C VAL A 566 36.94 -1.06 38.30
N CYS A 567 35.65 -0.91 37.98
CA CYS A 567 35.21 -0.24 36.75
C CYS A 567 34.77 1.22 37.02
N ARG A 568 35.72 2.16 37.15
CA ARG A 568 35.40 3.58 37.39
C ARG A 568 35.12 4.40 36.13
N GLU A 569 35.62 3.97 34.97
CA GLU A 569 35.46 4.72 33.73
C GLU A 569 35.42 3.78 32.53
N ILE A 570 34.22 3.50 32.01
CA ILE A 570 34.02 2.77 30.75
C ILE A 570 33.93 3.82 29.64
N SER A 571 35.05 4.08 28.98
CA SER A 571 35.07 4.78 27.70
C SER A 571 34.75 3.76 26.61
N VAL A 572 33.67 3.96 25.85
CA VAL A 572 33.35 3.18 24.65
C VAL A 572 33.83 3.96 23.44
N ALA A 573 34.92 3.51 22.83
CA ALA A 573 35.38 3.98 21.54
C ALA A 573 34.93 3.02 20.45
N TYR A 574 34.37 3.54 19.36
CA TYR A 574 34.01 2.74 18.19
C TYR A 574 35.24 2.64 17.30
N ARG A 575 35.89 1.47 17.24
CA ARG A 575 36.93 1.18 16.24
C ARG A 575 36.34 0.27 15.18
N LEU A 576 36.34 0.74 13.93
CA LEU A 576 36.01 -0.08 12.78
C LEU A 576 37.32 -0.49 12.11
N HIS A 577 37.62 -1.79 12.09
CA HIS A 577 38.89 -2.30 11.57
C HIS A 577 38.97 -2.19 10.04
N ASP A 578 40.19 -1.92 9.55
CA ASP A 578 40.54 -1.82 8.13
C ASP A 578 40.95 -3.18 7.49
N HIS A 579 40.69 -4.33 8.14
CA HIS A 579 41.26 -5.61 7.68
C HIS A 579 40.25 -6.47 6.89
N PRO A 580 40.48 -6.77 5.61
CA PRO A 580 39.56 -7.55 4.75
C PRO A 580 39.40 -9.03 5.14
N SER A 581 39.99 -9.48 6.25
CA SER A 581 39.91 -10.86 6.75
C SER A 581 39.17 -10.98 8.09
N TRP A 582 38.74 -9.87 8.69
CA TRP A 582 37.86 -9.86 9.86
C TRP A 582 36.52 -9.37 9.33
N SER A 583 35.45 -10.13 9.58
CA SER A 583 34.09 -9.75 9.17
C SER A 583 33.79 -8.31 9.61
N GLU A 584 32.89 -7.64 8.88
CA GLU A 584 32.43 -6.25 9.01
C GLU A 584 31.77 -5.90 10.38
N THR A 585 32.37 -6.31 11.49
CA THR A 585 31.81 -6.17 12.83
C THR A 585 32.39 -4.93 13.52
N PRO A 586 31.54 -3.97 13.91
CA PRO A 586 31.98 -2.80 14.65
C PRO A 586 32.45 -3.14 16.06
N VAL A 587 33.65 -2.71 16.43
CA VAL A 587 34.28 -3.02 17.72
C VAL A 587 34.07 -1.86 18.70
N VAL A 588 33.37 -2.11 19.82
CA VAL A 588 33.35 -1.21 20.99
C VAL A 588 34.54 -1.54 21.91
N VAL A 589 35.43 -0.58 22.11
CA VAL A 589 36.57 -0.70 23.04
C VAL A 589 36.19 -0.09 24.38
N ALA A 590 36.23 -0.88 25.46
CA ALA A 590 35.94 -0.47 26.82
C ALA A 590 37.24 -0.36 27.63
N HIS A 591 37.65 0.85 27.98
CA HIS A 591 38.86 1.09 28.78
C HIS A 591 38.63 0.84 30.27
N TRP A 592 39.62 0.27 30.98
CA TRP A 592 39.53 -0.10 32.40
C TRP A 592 40.76 0.42 33.15
N THR A 593 40.57 1.22 34.20
CA THR A 593 41.65 1.72 35.05
C THR A 593 41.65 1.02 36.42
N THR A 594 42.61 0.13 36.66
CA THR A 594 42.78 -0.56 37.96
C THR A 594 43.60 0.31 38.94
N PRO A 595 43.07 0.65 40.14
CA PRO A 595 43.85 1.30 41.16
C PRO A 595 44.73 0.30 41.94
N GLY A 596 46.05 0.36 41.78
CA GLY A 596 47.02 -0.22 42.73
C GLY A 596 47.53 -1.64 42.44
N ARG A 597 48.79 -1.88 42.82
CA ARG A 597 49.72 -2.90 42.30
C ARG A 597 49.51 -4.37 42.71
N ASP A 598 48.58 -4.69 43.60
CA ASP A 598 48.50 -6.04 44.20
C ASP A 598 47.11 -6.69 44.02
N GLY A 599 46.56 -6.62 42.80
CA GLY A 599 45.29 -7.25 42.42
C GLY A 599 45.46 -8.53 41.59
N PRO A 600 44.45 -9.42 41.57
CA PRO A 600 44.49 -10.70 40.88
C PRO A 600 44.87 -10.55 39.40
N THR A 601 45.60 -11.54 38.87
CA THR A 601 45.97 -11.64 37.44
C THR A 601 44.77 -11.34 36.55
N LEU A 602 44.84 -10.20 35.85
CA LEU A 602 43.86 -9.79 34.85
C LEU A 602 43.69 -10.91 33.81
N PRO A 603 42.45 -11.20 33.35
CA PRO A 603 42.27 -12.11 32.23
C PRO A 603 43.05 -11.59 31.01
N PRO A 604 43.66 -12.48 30.20
CA PRO A 604 44.46 -12.09 29.05
C PRO A 604 43.63 -11.27 28.04
N ALA A 605 44.25 -10.22 27.50
CA ALA A 605 43.82 -9.29 26.46
C ALA A 605 42.43 -9.50 25.83
N GLY A 606 41.51 -8.57 26.10
CA GLY A 606 40.29 -8.36 25.32
C GLY A 606 39.13 -9.27 25.71
N VAL A 607 38.12 -8.76 26.42
CA VAL A 607 36.84 -9.49 26.54
C VAL A 607 36.00 -9.17 25.31
N LEU A 608 35.79 -10.17 24.46
CA LEU A 608 34.88 -10.07 23.33
C LEU A 608 33.44 -10.10 23.86
N GLY A 609 32.72 -9.00 23.79
CA GLY A 609 31.29 -8.91 24.06
C GLY A 609 30.49 -8.90 22.77
N THR A 610 29.24 -9.33 22.83
CA THR A 610 28.31 -9.25 21.69
C THR A 610 27.02 -8.60 22.15
N ALA A 611 26.67 -7.46 21.56
CA ALA A 611 25.35 -6.88 21.69
C ALA A 611 24.53 -7.27 20.46
N SER A 612 23.50 -8.08 20.67
CA SER A 612 22.51 -8.37 19.64
C SER A 612 21.43 -7.29 19.66
N PHE A 613 21.17 -6.65 18.53
CA PHE A 613 19.97 -5.83 18.35
C PHE A 613 19.25 -6.26 17.08
N TRP A 614 17.93 -6.15 17.07
CA TRP A 614 17.15 -6.42 15.87
C TRP A 614 17.07 -5.14 15.04
N TRP A 615 17.41 -5.25 13.77
CA TRP A 615 17.35 -4.16 12.81
C TRP A 615 16.89 -4.66 11.46
N ASN A 616 15.85 -4.02 10.92
CA ASN A 616 15.23 -4.43 9.66
C ASN A 616 14.81 -5.90 9.63
N GLY A 617 14.44 -6.45 10.78
CA GLY A 617 14.13 -7.87 10.89
C GLY A 617 15.29 -8.80 10.59
N GLN A 618 16.52 -8.36 10.80
CA GLN A 618 17.66 -9.24 10.98
C GLN A 618 18.20 -9.00 12.37
N GLN A 619 18.55 -10.07 13.07
CA GLN A 619 19.38 -9.93 14.26
C GLN A 619 20.75 -9.44 13.77
N ARG A 620 21.12 -8.24 14.17
CA ARG A 620 22.44 -7.68 13.95
C ARG A 620 23.21 -7.87 15.24
N GLU A 621 24.41 -8.43 15.11
CA GLU A 621 25.34 -8.52 16.21
C GLU A 621 26.39 -7.41 16.06
N VAL A 622 26.54 -6.63 17.12
CA VAL A 622 27.68 -5.75 17.30
C VAL A 622 28.62 -6.49 18.22
N THR A 623 29.68 -7.05 17.63
CA THR A 623 30.73 -7.72 18.37
C THR A 623 31.77 -6.69 18.77
N PHE A 624 31.95 -6.52 20.07
CA PHE A 624 32.85 -5.54 20.62
C PHE A 624 34.00 -6.16 21.40
N LEU A 625 35.14 -5.48 21.40
CA LEU A 625 36.37 -5.93 22.05
C LEU A 625 36.65 -4.97 23.21
N ALA A 626 36.29 -5.35 24.42
CA ALA A 626 36.67 -4.59 25.60
C ALA A 626 38.18 -4.75 25.86
N GLU A 627 38.99 -3.79 25.39
CA GLU A 627 40.44 -3.76 25.68
C GLU A 627 40.69 -3.17 27.07
N ILE A 628 41.20 -3.99 27.98
CA ILE A 628 41.72 -3.54 29.27
C ILE A 628 43.05 -2.80 29.00
N VAL A 629 43.01 -1.48 28.99
CA VAL A 629 44.21 -0.64 28.87
C VAL A 629 44.58 -0.14 30.27
N GLN A 630 45.66 -0.67 30.84
CA GLN A 630 46.25 -0.13 32.06
C GLN A 630 46.75 1.30 31.78
N ALA A 631 46.25 2.27 32.54
CA ALA A 631 46.74 3.65 32.55
C ALA A 631 48.05 3.78 33.34
#